data_AF-A0A9D2KMG8-F1
#
_entry.id   AF-A0A9D2KMG8-F1
#
_cell.length_a   1.000
_cell.length_b   1.000
_cell.length_c   1.000
_cell.angle_alpha   90.00
_cell.angle_beta   90.00
_cell.angle_gamma   90.00
#
_symmetry.space_group_name_H-M   'P 1'
#
loop_
_entity.id
_entity.type
_entity.pdbx_description
1 polymer ?
#
loop_
_entity_poly.entity_id
_entity_poly.type
_entity_poly.pdbx_seq_one_letter_code
_entity_poly.pdbx_strand_id
1 'polypeptide(L)' 'MREENRHEARCAQCGRKLGEGYALDFTIKCPRCGAYNRLRAMSPDRKAAEPVGRCGLCPFITMTG' A
#
# COMPACT_ATOMS: atom_id res chain seq x y z
N MET A 1 27.80 10.14 -9.31
CA MET A 1 27.17 8.81 -9.08
C MET A 1 25.69 8.96 -9.41
N ARG A 2 25.09 8.06 -10.20
CA ARG A 2 23.68 8.18 -10.62
C ARG A 2 22.75 7.84 -9.46
N GLU A 3 22.03 8.84 -8.98
CA GLU A 3 21.03 8.75 -7.89
C GLU A 3 19.60 8.60 -8.43
N GLU A 4 19.48 8.25 -9.72
CA GLU A 4 18.27 8.47 -10.54
C GLU A 4 17.13 7.46 -10.34
N ASN A 5 17.23 6.52 -9.39
CA ASN A 5 16.19 5.49 -9.25
C ASN A 5 15.91 5.03 -7.81
N ARG A 6 16.18 5.87 -6.80
CA ARG A 6 15.72 5.58 -5.42
C ARG A 6 14.20 5.74 -5.34
N HIS A 7 13.48 4.67 -5.03
CA HIS A 7 12.04 4.73 -4.83
C HIS A 7 11.70 5.17 -3.40
N GLU A 8 10.79 6.13 -3.28
CA GLU A 8 10.25 6.55 -2.00
C GLU A 8 9.17 5.57 -1.53
N ALA A 9 9.37 4.99 -0.35
CA ALA A 9 8.36 4.17 0.31
C ALA A 9 7.53 5.04 1.25
N ARG A 10 6.20 5.00 1.08
CA ARG A 10 5.24 5.69 1.96
C ARG A 10 4.34 4.70 2.67
N CYS A 11 3.93 5.06 3.87
CA CYS A 11 2.99 4.27 4.65
C CYS A 11 1.60 4.32 4.00
N ALA A 12 1.00 3.15 3.74
CA ALA A 12 -0.35 3.07 3.17
C ALA A 12 -1.43 3.65 4.08
N GLN A 13 -1.20 3.71 5.39
CA GLN A 13 -2.21 4.14 6.36
C GLN A 13 -2.12 5.62 6.75
N CYS A 14 -0.91 6.19 6.83
CA CYS A 14 -0.74 7.61 7.20
C CYS A 14 -0.07 8.47 6.13
N GLY A 15 0.30 7.90 4.98
CA GLY A 15 0.92 8.62 3.86
C GLY A 15 2.34 9.16 4.11
N ARG A 16 2.89 8.95 5.32
CA ARG A 16 4.22 9.46 5.69
C ARG A 16 5.35 8.63 5.07
N LYS A 17 6.45 9.31 4.74
CA LYS A 17 7.70 8.69 4.25
C LYS A 17 8.22 7.70 5.29
N LEU A 18 8.43 6.46 4.86
CA LEU A 18 9.06 5.40 5.64
C LEU A 18 10.55 5.30 5.34
N GLY A 19 10.95 5.58 4.09
CA GLY A 19 12.33 5.53 3.65
C GLY A 19 12.44 5.66 2.13
N GLU A 20 13.67 5.62 1.64
CA GLU A 20 14.00 5.64 0.22
C GLU A 20 15.13 4.67 -0.07
N GLY A 21 15.05 3.96 -1.19
CA GLY A 21 16.03 2.94 -1.55
C GLY A 21 15.49 1.92 -2.54
N TYR A 22 16.21 0.81 -2.66
CA TYR A 22 15.79 -0.35 -3.43
C TYR A 22 15.51 -1.50 -2.48
N ALA A 23 14.39 -2.19 -2.69
CA ALA A 23 14.10 -3.39 -1.93
C ALA A 23 13.34 -4.38 -2.79
N LEU A 24 13.72 -5.64 -2.69
CA LEU A 24 13.10 -6.75 -3.43
C LEU A 24 11.75 -7.11 -2.80
N ASP A 25 11.74 -7.40 -1.50
CA ASP A 25 10.54 -7.56 -0.65
C ASP A 25 10.97 -7.32 0.80
N PHE A 26 10.31 -6.40 1.50
CA PHE A 26 10.54 -6.20 2.94
C PHE A 26 9.27 -5.74 3.66
N THR A 27 9.20 -6.04 4.95
CA THR A 27 8.11 -5.58 5.82
C THR A 27 8.68 -4.65 6.87
N ILE A 28 8.14 -3.43 6.96
CA ILE A 28 8.54 -2.42 7.93
C ILE A 28 7.34 -1.97 8.76
N LYS A 29 7.53 -1.87 10.08
CA LYS A 29 6.54 -1.26 10.96
C LYS A 29 6.65 0.25 10.87
N CYS A 30 5.54 0.93 10.62
CA CYS A 30 5.51 2.38 10.68
C CYS A 30 5.64 2.83 12.16
N PRO A 31 6.67 3.62 12.52
CA PRO A 31 6.83 4.09 13.89
C PRO A 31 5.79 5.14 14.31
N ARG A 32 4.96 5.63 13.36
CA ARG A 32 3.98 6.69 13.61
C ARG A 32 2.56 6.16 13.85
N CYS A 33 2.11 5.18 13.07
CA CYS A 33 0.77 4.59 13.22
C CYS A 33 0.78 3.11 13.65
N GLY A 34 1.95 2.46 13.73
CA GLY A 34 2.07 1.05 14.08
C GLY A 34 1.73 0.06 12.98
N ALA A 35 1.24 0.52 11.82
CA ALA A 35 0.89 -0.34 10.69
C ALA A 35 2.13 -1.01 10.07
N TYR A 36 2.01 -2.30 9.72
CA TYR A 36 3.03 -3.03 8.97
C TYR A 36 2.85 -2.75 7.47
N ASN A 37 3.90 -2.27 6.82
CA ASN A 37 3.91 -1.98 5.39
C ASN A 37 4.82 -2.97 4.68
N ARG A 38 4.28 -3.67 3.69
CA ARG A 38 5.03 -4.56 2.81
C ARG A 38 5.42 -3.79 1.55
N LEU A 39 6.71 -3.63 1.35
CA LEU A 39 7.30 -2.87 0.27
C LEU A 39 7.95 -3.88 -0.68
N ARG A 40 7.58 -3.80 -1.96
CA ARG A 40 8.04 -4.70 -3.02
C ARG A 40 8.63 -3.87 -4.13
N ALA A 41 9.69 -4.34 -4.76
CA ALA A 41 10.23 -3.72 -5.97
C ALA A 41 9.07 -3.51 -6.96
N MET A 42 8.87 -2.27 -7.39
CA MET A 42 8.04 -2.01 -8.55
C MET A 42 8.90 -2.38 -9.75
N SER A 43 8.80 -3.62 -10.21
CA SER A 43 9.05 -3.86 -11.64
C SER A 43 8.17 -2.86 -12.41
N PRO A 44 8.67 -2.19 -13.46
CA PRO A 44 7.88 -1.23 -14.24
C PRO A 44 6.62 -1.85 -14.88
N ASP A 45 6.43 -3.16 -14.75
CA ASP A 45 5.20 -3.87 -15.08
C ASP A 45 4.31 -4.04 -13.83
N ARG A 46 3.67 -2.96 -13.37
CA ARG A 46 2.50 -3.07 -12.50
C ARG A 46 1.29 -2.60 -13.27
N LYS A 47 0.65 -3.53 -13.99
CA LYS A 47 -0.80 -3.50 -14.16
C LYS A 47 -1.38 -3.19 -12.77
N ALA A 48 -2.10 -2.08 -12.65
CA ALA A 48 -2.68 -1.64 -11.40
C ALA A 48 -3.31 -2.85 -10.70
N ALA A 49 -2.87 -3.13 -9.47
CA ALA A 49 -3.55 -4.12 -8.65
C ALA A 49 -5.00 -3.64 -8.56
N GLU A 50 -5.90 -4.36 -9.22
CA GLU A 50 -7.32 -4.11 -9.12
C GLU A 50 -7.69 -4.09 -7.63
N PRO A 51 -8.57 -3.18 -7.18
CA PRO A 51 -8.99 -3.15 -5.79
C PRO A 51 -9.69 -4.47 -5.46
N VAL A 52 -8.95 -5.41 -4.86
CA VAL A 52 -9.52 -6.64 -4.33
C VAL A 52 -10.33 -6.25 -3.10
N GLY A 53 -11.66 -6.32 -3.22
CA GLY A 53 -12.58 -6.38 -2.10
C GLY A 53 -13.23 -5.06 -1.70
N ARG A 54 -14.22 -4.64 -2.50
CA ARG A 54 -15.46 -4.18 -1.89
C ARG A 54 -16.45 -5.32 -2.02
N CYS A 55 -16.73 -6.02 -0.91
CA CYS A 55 -17.97 -6.76 -0.82
C CYS A 55 -19.07 -5.69 -0.84
N GLY A 56 -19.67 -5.49 -2.01
CA GLY A 56 -20.81 -4.61 -2.18
C GLY A 56 -21.93 -5.11 -1.29
N LEU A 57 -22.12 -4.42 -0.17
CA LEU A 57 -23.29 -4.38 0.69
C LEU A 57 -24.49 -5.21 0.18
N CYS A 58 -24.52 -6.50 0.51
CA CYS A 58 -25.73 -7.04 1.11
C CYS A 58 -25.55 -6.74 2.61
N PRO A 59 -26.43 -5.95 3.25
CA PRO A 59 -27.87 -6.18 3.26
C PRO A 59 -28.72 -4.89 3.15
N PHE A 60 -29.53 -4.76 2.10
CA PHE A 60 -30.75 -3.93 2.17
C PHE A 60 -31.86 -4.80 2.82
N ILE A 61 -31.76 -4.98 4.13
CA ILE A 61 -32.82 -5.46 5.02
C ILE A 61 -32.91 -4.29 6.00
N THR A 62 -33.93 -3.43 6.07
CA THR A 62 -35.40 -3.55 6.04
C THR A 62 -35.98 -2.13 5.88
N MET A 63 -37.09 -1.96 5.15
CA MET A 63 -38.19 -1.00 5.47
C MET A 63 -39.27 -1.02 4.37
N THR A 64 -40.07 -2.07 4.34
CA THR A 64 -41.46 -2.02 3.85
C THR A 64 -42.28 -2.99 4.68
N GLY A 65 -43.31 -2.46 5.35
CA GLY A 65 -44.21 -3.16 6.24
C GLY A 65 -44.78 -2.21 7.27
#